data_AF-A0A927SVI3-F1
#
_entry.id   AF-A0A927SVI3-F1
#
_cell.length_a   1.000
_cell.length_b   1.000
_cell.length_c   1.000
_cell.angle_alpha   90.00
_cell.angle_beta   90.00
_cell.angle_gamma   90.00
#
_symmetry.space_group_name_H-M   'P 1'
#
loop_
_entity.id
_entity.type
_entity.pdbx_description
1 polymer ?
#
loop_
_entity_poly.entity_id
_entity_poly.type
_entity_poly.pdbx_seq_one_letter_code
_entity_poly.pdbx_strand_id
1 'polypeptide(L)'
;MLRDITLGQYMPGNTVVHRLDPRTKILLTIVYIAMVFCVTSPIWYVIPLAYLFLCSKLSGITFQQLLKAIKPLRFLLIITFVLNLFFSAGETVLVELGFIKITKEGLMTAIHFSMRLVFLVAGTSVLTLTTSPIALCDGIEVLLKPLGKIGFPSHELAMMMTIALRFIPTLIEEADKIMKAQMARGADFESGNLFKRAKAMVPLLVPLFVSAFRRAGELAMAMEARCYHGGEGRTRMRVLRFTRNDLYAALISVAALVITILCGKWFA
;
A
#
# COMPACT_ATOMS: atom_id res chain seq x y z
N MET A 1 -4.00 14.05 -21.07
CA MET A 1 -4.69 12.94 -20.38
C MET A 1 -3.82 12.22 -19.34
N LEU A 2 -2.49 12.34 -19.33
CA LEU A 2 -1.61 11.60 -18.39
C LEU A 2 -1.10 12.40 -17.17
N ARG A 3 -1.49 13.68 -17.02
CA ARG A 3 -0.99 14.56 -15.94
C ARG A 3 -1.63 14.31 -14.56
N ASP A 4 -2.68 13.49 -14.49
CA ASP A 4 -3.45 13.25 -13.25
C ASP A 4 -3.15 11.91 -12.58
N ILE A 5 -2.11 11.20 -13.03
CA ILE A 5 -1.62 10.04 -12.27
C ILE A 5 -0.91 10.58 -11.03
N THR A 6 -1.68 10.72 -9.95
CA THR A 6 -1.18 10.94 -8.58
C THR A 6 -0.28 9.76 -8.21
N LEU A 7 0.98 9.83 -8.62
CA LEU A 7 2.01 8.84 -8.36
C LEU A 7 2.30 8.81 -6.85
N GLY A 8 1.62 7.87 -6.19
CA GLY A 8 1.58 7.78 -4.75
C GLY A 8 0.56 8.76 -4.17
N GLN A 9 -0.35 8.25 -3.35
CA GLN A 9 -1.23 9.06 -2.51
C GLN A 9 -0.48 9.75 -1.35
N TYR A 10 0.86 9.76 -1.40
CA TYR A 10 1.69 10.33 -0.35
C TYR A 10 1.36 11.79 -0.16
N MET A 11 0.95 12.14 1.05
CA MET A 11 0.66 13.51 1.42
C MET A 11 1.90 14.06 2.14
N PRO A 12 2.55 15.09 1.57
CA PRO A 12 3.68 15.71 2.25
C PRO A 12 3.17 16.39 3.51
N GLY A 13 3.69 15.98 4.65
CA GLY A 13 3.33 16.48 5.98
C GLY A 13 4.53 16.44 6.91
N ASN A 14 4.52 17.28 7.95
CA ASN A 14 5.63 17.46 8.89
C ASN A 14 5.36 16.92 10.30
N THR A 15 4.37 16.03 10.45
CA THR A 15 3.93 15.55 11.76
C THR A 15 4.85 14.50 12.38
N VAL A 16 4.61 14.14 13.64
CA VAL A 16 5.38 13.13 14.38
C VAL A 16 5.42 11.82 13.62
N VAL A 17 4.27 11.37 13.09
CA VAL A 17 4.19 10.13 12.30
C VAL A 17 4.93 10.26 10.98
N HIS A 18 4.90 11.41 10.30
CA HIS A 18 5.65 11.60 9.06
C HIS A 18 7.16 11.46 9.26
N ARG A 19 7.67 11.90 10.42
CA ARG A 19 9.10 11.88 10.79
C ARG A 19 9.62 10.53 11.30
N LEU A 20 8.73 9.57 11.61
CA LEU A 20 9.15 8.23 12.01
C LEU A 20 9.94 7.54 10.90
N ASP A 21 10.81 6.62 11.31
CA ASP A 21 11.62 5.82 10.40
C ASP A 21 10.69 4.90 9.57
N PRO A 22 10.82 4.88 8.22
CA PRO A 22 10.02 4.03 7.35
C PRO A 22 10.00 2.55 7.76
N ARG A 23 11.12 1.99 8.25
CA ARG A 23 11.18 0.60 8.73
C ARG A 23 10.25 0.39 9.92
N THR A 24 10.21 1.34 10.84
CA THR A 24 9.33 1.31 12.00
C THR A 24 7.90 1.33 11.53
N LYS A 25 7.50 2.25 10.64
CA LYS A 25 6.12 2.32 10.14
C LYS A 25 5.65 1.03 9.47
N ILE A 26 6.51 0.38 8.67
CA ILE A 26 6.20 -0.92 8.05
C ILE A 26 5.94 -1.97 9.13
N LEU A 27 6.83 -2.09 10.12
CA LEU A 27 6.67 -3.02 11.24
C LEU A 27 5.41 -2.71 12.07
N LEU A 28 5.12 -1.43 12.35
CA LEU A 28 3.91 -1.01 13.06
C LEU A 28 2.64 -1.38 12.28
N THR A 29 2.69 -1.29 10.95
CA THR A 29 1.56 -1.69 10.10
C THR A 29 1.34 -3.20 10.16
N ILE A 30 2.41 -4.00 10.15
CA ILE A 30 2.33 -5.46 10.34
C ILE A 30 1.74 -5.79 11.71
N VAL A 31 2.21 -5.13 12.78
CA VAL A 31 1.67 -5.29 14.14
C VAL A 31 0.20 -4.90 14.20
N TYR A 32 -0.21 -3.83 13.52
CA TYR A 32 -1.62 -3.42 13.45
C TYR A 32 -2.49 -4.42 12.68
N ILE A 33 -1.99 -4.99 11.57
CA ILE A 33 -2.68 -6.07 10.86
C ILE A 33 -2.87 -7.25 11.81
N ALA A 34 -1.83 -7.70 12.49
CA ALA A 34 -1.91 -8.79 13.47
C ALA A 34 -2.94 -8.47 14.58
N MET A 35 -2.93 -7.24 15.11
CA MET A 35 -3.90 -6.77 16.11
C MET A 35 -5.34 -6.92 15.62
N VAL A 36 -5.64 -6.46 14.40
CA VAL A 36 -6.98 -6.56 13.79
C VAL A 36 -7.42 -8.01 13.60
N PHE A 37 -6.50 -8.93 13.27
CA PHE A 37 -6.81 -10.35 13.13
C PHE A 37 -7.04 -11.06 14.47
N CYS A 38 -6.37 -10.63 15.54
CA CYS A 38 -6.54 -11.18 16.89
C CYS A 38 -7.87 -10.77 17.56
N VAL A 39 -8.61 -9.82 17.01
CA VAL A 39 -9.93 -9.44 17.53
C VAL A 39 -10.91 -10.61 17.33
N THR A 40 -11.47 -11.10 18.44
CA THR A 40 -12.42 -12.23 18.47
C THR A 40 -13.89 -11.79 18.43
N SER A 41 -14.22 -10.65 19.04
CA SER A 41 -15.59 -10.11 19.11
C SER A 41 -15.67 -8.70 18.52
N PRO A 42 -16.79 -8.32 17.86
CA PRO A 42 -16.98 -6.98 17.31
C PRO A 42 -16.80 -5.83 18.32
N ILE A 43 -17.06 -6.08 19.60
CA ILE A 43 -16.90 -5.08 20.68
C ILE A 43 -15.43 -4.67 20.83
N TRP A 44 -14.50 -5.60 20.62
CA TRP A 44 -13.06 -5.37 20.83
C TRP A 44 -12.39 -4.57 19.70
N TYR A 45 -13.10 -4.27 18.61
CA TYR A 45 -12.61 -3.32 17.59
C TYR A 45 -12.40 -1.90 18.13
N VAL A 46 -12.90 -1.58 19.33
CA VAL A 46 -12.60 -0.34 20.04
C VAL A 46 -11.09 -0.13 20.21
N ILE A 47 -10.29 -1.19 20.39
CA ILE A 47 -8.83 -1.08 20.55
C ILE A 47 -8.14 -0.68 19.23
N PRO A 48 -8.31 -1.42 18.10
CA PRO A 48 -7.85 -0.96 16.79
C PRO A 48 -8.35 0.44 16.42
N LEU A 49 -9.60 0.77 16.76
CA LEU A 49 -10.17 2.09 16.52
C LEU A 49 -9.45 3.20 17.29
N ALA A 50 -9.18 2.99 18.58
CA ALA A 50 -8.43 3.94 19.40
C ALA A 50 -7.00 4.12 18.89
N TYR A 51 -6.34 3.03 18.51
CA TYR A 51 -4.99 3.08 17.92
C TYR A 51 -4.98 3.82 16.59
N LEU A 52 -5.94 3.53 15.71
CA LEU A 52 -6.09 4.19 14.42
C LEU A 52 -6.39 5.69 14.57
N PHE A 53 -7.25 6.05 15.53
CA PHE A 53 -7.57 7.43 15.85
C PHE A 53 -6.35 8.20 16.36
N LEU A 54 -5.56 7.59 17.26
CA LEU A 54 -4.30 8.15 17.73
C LEU A 54 -3.31 8.37 16.58
N CYS A 55 -3.12 7.35 15.74
CA CYS A 55 -2.26 7.44 14.55
C CYS A 55 -2.73 8.55 13.60
N SER A 56 -4.03 8.64 13.34
CA SER A 56 -4.62 9.65 12.45
C SER A 56 -4.41 11.07 12.99
N LYS A 57 -4.66 11.29 14.28
CA LYS A 57 -4.46 12.58 14.96
C LYS A 57 -2.99 13.00 14.95
N LEU A 58 -2.07 12.08 15.25
CA LEU A 58 -0.63 12.34 15.20
C LEU A 58 -0.09 12.49 13.76
N SER A 59 -0.80 11.97 12.76
CA SER A 59 -0.46 12.12 11.34
C SER A 59 -1.04 13.39 10.72
N GLY A 60 -2.00 14.05 11.37
CA GLY A 60 -2.77 15.13 10.77
C GLY A 60 -3.66 14.66 9.62
N ILE A 61 -3.98 13.37 9.56
CA ILE A 61 -4.85 12.80 8.53
C ILE A 61 -6.29 13.07 8.93
N THR A 62 -7.07 13.58 7.98
CA THR A 62 -8.51 13.81 8.18
C THR A 62 -9.28 12.51 8.00
N PHE A 63 -10.36 12.34 8.76
CA PHE A 63 -11.23 11.16 8.64
C PHE A 63 -11.78 10.98 7.21
N GLN A 64 -11.99 12.08 6.48
CA GLN A 64 -12.43 12.05 5.08
C GLN A 64 -11.40 11.37 4.15
N GLN A 65 -10.10 11.54 4.39
CA GLN A 65 -9.05 10.87 3.61
C GLN A 65 -9.08 9.36 3.84
N LEU A 66 -9.31 8.94 5.08
CA LEU A 66 -9.46 7.54 5.45
C LEU A 66 -10.67 6.89 4.74
N LEU A 67 -11.80 7.61 4.70
CA LEU A 67 -13.00 7.16 3.98
C LEU A 67 -12.80 7.05 2.46
N LYS A 68 -11.96 7.92 1.87
CA LYS A 68 -11.62 7.82 0.44
C LYS A 68 -10.89 6.51 0.11
N ALA A 69 -10.08 5.97 1.02
CA ALA A 69 -9.41 4.68 0.85
C ALA A 69 -10.41 3.50 0.83
N ILE A 70 -11.54 3.62 1.54
CA ILE A 70 -12.59 2.58 1.61
C ILE A 70 -13.49 2.63 0.38
N LYS A 71 -13.70 3.81 -0.23
CA LYS A 71 -14.60 4.02 -1.38
C LYS A 71 -14.44 3.02 -2.54
N PRO A 72 -13.23 2.69 -3.06
CA PRO A 72 -13.08 1.72 -4.15
C PRO A 72 -13.48 0.29 -3.73
N LEU A 73 -13.39 -0.02 -2.44
CA LEU A 73 -13.68 -1.34 -1.88
C LEU A 73 -15.13 -1.50 -1.42
N ARG A 74 -16.00 -0.49 -1.63
CA ARG A 74 -17.42 -0.54 -1.23
C ARG A 74 -18.15 -1.76 -1.79
N PHE A 75 -17.84 -2.13 -3.03
CA PHE A 75 -18.46 -3.27 -3.70
C PHE A 75 -18.06 -4.59 -3.03
N LEU A 76 -16.76 -4.74 -2.73
CA LEU A 76 -16.25 -5.89 -2.00
C LEU A 76 -16.86 -5.97 -0.59
N LEU A 77 -16.96 -4.85 0.12
CA LEU A 77 -17.55 -4.79 1.46
C LEU A 77 -19.01 -5.24 1.45
N ILE A 78 -19.82 -4.76 0.50
CA ILE A 78 -21.22 -5.18 0.35
C ILE A 78 -21.32 -6.67 0.06
N ILE A 79 -20.51 -7.20 -0.86
CA ILE A 79 -20.49 -8.63 -1.16
C ILE A 79 -20.09 -9.45 0.06
N THR A 80 -19.02 -9.08 0.76
CA THR A 80 -18.57 -9.80 1.96
C THR A 80 -19.65 -9.77 3.04
N PHE A 81 -20.31 -8.64 3.27
CA PHE A 81 -21.38 -8.53 4.24
C PHE A 81 -22.58 -9.41 3.87
N VAL A 82 -23.06 -9.32 2.63
CA VAL A 82 -24.21 -10.09 2.13
C VAL A 82 -23.92 -11.60 2.14
N LEU A 83 -22.73 -12.01 1.67
CA LEU A 83 -22.36 -13.42 1.67
C LEU A 83 -22.25 -13.97 3.09
N ASN A 84 -21.63 -13.26 4.02
CA ASN A 84 -21.55 -13.74 5.41
C ASN A 84 -22.93 -13.73 6.10
N LEU A 85 -23.80 -12.76 5.77
CA LEU A 85 -25.15 -12.69 6.35
C LEU A 85 -26.01 -13.89 5.97
N PHE A 86 -25.88 -14.40 4.73
CA PHE A 86 -26.73 -15.47 4.20
C PHE A 86 -26.08 -16.86 4.19
N PHE A 87 -24.75 -16.95 4.06
CA PHE A 87 -24.04 -18.23 3.94
C PHE A 87 -23.30 -18.66 5.22
N SER A 88 -23.25 -17.82 6.26
CA SER A 88 -22.68 -18.22 7.54
C SER A 88 -23.70 -19.07 8.30
N ALA A 89 -23.38 -20.35 8.49
CA ALA A 89 -24.19 -21.27 9.28
C ALA A 89 -24.29 -20.79 10.75
N GLY A 90 -25.50 -20.83 11.30
CA GLY A 90 -25.80 -20.44 12.68
C GLY A 90 -27.03 -21.18 13.18
N GLU A 91 -27.08 -21.46 14.48
CA GLU A 91 -28.16 -22.22 15.10
C GLU A 91 -29.37 -21.33 15.46
N THR A 92 -29.16 -20.03 15.69
CA THR A 92 -30.21 -19.11 16.11
C THR A 92 -30.77 -18.28 14.95
N VAL A 93 -31.91 -18.70 14.42
CA VAL A 93 -32.61 -18.03 13.31
C VAL A 93 -33.36 -16.79 13.84
N LEU A 94 -33.08 -15.61 13.26
CA LEU A 94 -33.77 -14.35 13.55
C LEU A 94 -34.93 -14.11 12.60
N VAL A 95 -34.72 -14.36 11.31
CA VAL A 95 -35.73 -14.20 10.25
C VAL A 95 -35.58 -15.36 9.27
N GLU A 96 -36.67 -16.06 9.04
CA GLU A 96 -36.78 -17.12 8.04
C GLU A 96 -37.67 -16.60 6.90
N LEU A 97 -37.08 -16.38 5.72
CA LEU A 97 -37.80 -16.00 4.51
C LEU A 97 -37.47 -17.03 3.41
N GLY A 98 -38.17 -18.17 3.43
CA GLY A 98 -38.02 -19.24 2.45
C GLY A 98 -36.62 -19.87 2.44
N PHE A 99 -35.92 -19.81 1.29
CA PHE A 99 -34.56 -20.36 1.11
C PHE A 99 -33.45 -19.54 1.81
N ILE A 100 -33.81 -18.39 2.39
CA ILE A 100 -32.89 -17.45 3.01
C ILE A 100 -33.16 -17.43 4.52
N LYS A 101 -32.20 -17.94 5.30
CA LYS A 101 -32.23 -17.89 6.76
C LYS A 101 -31.20 -16.86 7.24
N ILE A 102 -31.66 -15.84 7.97
CA ILE A 102 -30.76 -14.88 8.62
C ILE A 102 -30.57 -15.34 10.06
N THR A 103 -29.35 -15.73 10.39
CA THR A 103 -28.97 -16.20 11.72
C THR A 103 -28.28 -15.08 12.51
N LYS A 104 -28.37 -15.12 13.85
CA LYS A 104 -27.65 -14.15 14.70
C LYS A 104 -26.14 -14.30 14.52
N GLU A 105 -25.66 -15.54 14.38
CA GLU A 105 -24.27 -15.85 14.12
C GLU A 105 -23.84 -15.29 12.77
N GLY A 106 -24.67 -15.43 11.73
CA GLY A 106 -24.39 -14.87 10.41
C GLY A 106 -24.36 -13.34 10.37
N LEU A 107 -25.21 -12.68 11.14
CA LEU A 107 -25.13 -11.23 11.31
C LEU A 107 -23.84 -10.82 12.03
N MET A 108 -23.47 -11.52 13.11
CA MET A 108 -22.25 -11.23 13.86
C MET A 108 -20.98 -11.47 13.02
N THR A 109 -20.92 -12.56 12.24
CA THR A 109 -19.78 -12.82 11.34
C THR A 109 -19.73 -11.81 10.21
N ALA A 110 -20.88 -11.43 9.62
CA ALA A 110 -20.95 -10.39 8.60
C ALA A 110 -20.42 -9.05 9.09
N ILE A 111 -20.85 -8.62 10.29
CA ILE A 111 -20.34 -7.40 10.93
C ILE A 111 -18.84 -7.54 11.22
N HIS A 112 -18.41 -8.68 11.77
CA HIS A 112 -17.00 -8.92 12.14
C HIS A 112 -16.06 -8.83 10.95
N PHE A 113 -16.35 -9.53 9.86
CA PHE A 113 -15.52 -9.51 8.64
C PHE A 113 -15.57 -8.15 7.93
N SER A 114 -16.73 -7.49 7.94
CA SER A 114 -16.86 -6.16 7.33
C SER A 114 -16.06 -5.11 8.11
N MET A 115 -16.14 -5.12 9.44
CA MET A 115 -15.30 -4.28 10.30
C MET A 115 -13.81 -4.60 10.10
N ARG A 116 -13.43 -5.89 10.07
CA ARG A 116 -12.05 -6.32 9.82
C ARG A 116 -11.49 -5.71 8.55
N LEU A 117 -12.25 -5.79 7.45
CA LEU A 117 -11.84 -5.25 6.16
C LEU A 117 -11.71 -3.72 6.22
N VAL A 118 -12.66 -3.03 6.83
CA VAL A 118 -12.60 -1.57 7.02
C VAL A 118 -11.36 -1.16 7.81
N PHE A 119 -11.10 -1.78 8.96
CA PHE A 119 -9.94 -1.46 9.80
C PHE A 119 -8.61 -1.76 9.12
N LEU A 120 -8.53 -2.87 8.38
CA LEU A 120 -7.32 -3.25 7.64
C LEU A 120 -7.00 -2.22 6.55
N VAL A 121 -7.99 -1.85 5.75
CA VAL A 121 -7.84 -0.84 4.69
C VAL A 121 -7.50 0.53 5.30
N ALA A 122 -8.22 0.91 6.35
CA ALA A 122 -8.00 2.19 7.01
C ALA A 122 -6.59 2.29 7.60
N GLY A 123 -6.13 1.30 8.36
CA GLY A 123 -4.79 1.33 8.96
C GLY A 123 -3.66 1.26 7.95
N THR A 124 -3.77 0.42 6.92
CA THR A 124 -2.77 0.35 5.84
C THR A 124 -2.71 1.65 5.02
N SER A 125 -3.84 2.34 4.84
CA SER A 125 -3.85 3.64 4.16
C SER A 125 -3.04 4.71 4.90
N VAL A 126 -2.94 4.65 6.24
CA VAL A 126 -2.09 5.58 7.01
C VAL A 126 -0.63 5.45 6.59
N LEU A 127 -0.12 4.23 6.38
CA LEU A 127 1.24 4.01 5.90
C LEU A 127 1.45 4.64 4.52
N THR A 128 0.52 4.38 3.59
CA THR A 128 0.58 4.86 2.20
C THR A 128 0.46 6.38 2.08
N LEU A 129 -0.36 7.00 2.94
CA LEU A 129 -0.54 8.46 2.98
C LEU A 129 0.65 9.17 3.65
N THR A 130 1.30 8.57 4.65
CA THR A 130 2.36 9.21 5.45
C THR A 130 3.79 8.85 5.03
N THR A 131 3.99 7.95 4.06
CA THR A 131 5.32 7.48 3.65
C THR A 131 5.47 7.52 2.14
N SER A 132 6.53 8.18 1.66
CA SER A 132 6.78 8.26 0.22
C SER A 132 7.22 6.91 -0.35
N PRO A 133 6.92 6.61 -1.62
CA PRO A 133 7.31 5.34 -2.25
C PRO A 133 8.81 5.04 -2.16
N ILE A 134 9.67 6.06 -2.34
CA ILE A 134 11.12 5.92 -2.22
C ILE A 134 11.52 5.55 -0.78
N ALA A 135 10.90 6.19 0.22
CA ALA A 135 11.17 5.88 1.62
C ALA A 135 10.65 4.49 2.03
N LEU A 136 9.55 4.02 1.42
CA LEU A 136 9.08 2.64 1.58
C LEU A 136 10.08 1.64 1.00
N CYS A 137 10.64 1.90 -0.19
CA CYS A 137 11.70 1.07 -0.77
C CYS A 137 12.94 1.02 0.13
N ASP A 138 13.40 2.17 0.63
CA ASP A 138 14.54 2.25 1.59
C ASP A 138 14.25 1.41 2.85
N GLY A 139 13.02 1.46 3.37
CA GLY A 139 12.61 0.70 4.55
C GLY A 139 12.56 -0.81 4.31
N ILE A 140 11.97 -1.23 3.18
CA ILE A 140 11.88 -2.64 2.78
C ILE A 140 13.29 -3.22 2.58
N GLU A 141 14.19 -2.48 1.93
CA GLU A 141 15.57 -2.89 1.71
C GLU A 141 16.28 -3.24 3.03
N VAL A 142 16.17 -2.36 4.04
CA VAL A 142 16.80 -2.60 5.34
C VAL A 142 16.17 -3.79 6.06
N LEU A 143 14.85 -3.98 5.94
CA LEU A 143 14.14 -5.13 6.49
C LEU A 143 14.52 -6.44 5.79
N LEU A 144 14.85 -6.41 4.50
CA LEU A 144 15.26 -7.57 3.71
C LEU A 144 16.77 -7.86 3.76
N LYS A 145 17.59 -6.91 4.25
CA LYS A 145 19.04 -7.09 4.43
C LYS A 145 19.45 -8.41 5.13
N PRO A 146 18.81 -8.89 6.21
CA PRO A 146 19.19 -10.17 6.84
C PRO A 146 18.99 -11.38 5.91
N LEU A 147 18.04 -11.33 4.96
CA LEU A 147 17.86 -12.39 3.97
C LEU A 147 19.04 -12.47 2.99
N GLY A 148 19.87 -11.43 2.89
CA GLY A 148 21.12 -11.47 2.12
C GLY A 148 22.09 -12.55 2.57
N LYS A 149 22.01 -13.01 3.83
CA LYS A 149 22.79 -14.16 4.31
C LYS A 149 22.42 -15.49 3.62
N ILE A 150 21.22 -15.56 3.02
CA ILE A 150 20.69 -16.73 2.31
C ILE A 150 20.81 -16.50 0.78
N GLY A 151 21.62 -15.53 0.35
CA GLY A 151 21.83 -15.21 -1.07
C GLY A 151 20.77 -14.28 -1.68
N PHE A 152 19.91 -13.65 -0.88
CA PHE A 152 18.89 -12.74 -1.40
C PHE A 152 19.47 -11.34 -1.75
N PRO A 153 19.37 -10.86 -3.01
CA PRO A 153 20.00 -9.62 -3.49
C PRO A 153 19.21 -8.35 -3.08
N SER A 154 19.16 -8.07 -1.77
CA SER A 154 18.36 -6.97 -1.21
C SER A 154 18.77 -5.58 -1.73
N HIS A 155 20.07 -5.34 -1.91
CA HIS A 155 20.61 -4.05 -2.37
C HIS A 155 20.35 -3.82 -3.87
N GLU A 156 20.54 -4.84 -4.71
CA GLU A 156 20.25 -4.75 -6.14
C GLU A 156 18.76 -4.49 -6.39
N LEU A 157 17.88 -5.19 -5.66
CA LEU A 157 16.44 -4.98 -5.76
C LEU A 157 16.06 -3.54 -5.38
N ALA A 158 16.61 -3.01 -4.29
CA ALA A 158 16.34 -1.63 -3.89
C ALA A 158 16.84 -0.60 -4.92
N MET A 159 17.99 -0.86 -5.54
CA MET A 159 18.51 -0.04 -6.63
C MET A 159 17.57 -0.06 -7.84
N MET A 160 17.16 -1.25 -8.31
CA MET A 160 16.23 -1.40 -9.43
C MET A 160 14.91 -0.69 -9.16
N MET A 161 14.36 -0.84 -7.95
CA MET A 161 13.11 -0.16 -7.56
C MET A 161 13.27 1.36 -7.50
N THR A 162 14.40 1.87 -6.98
CA THR A 162 14.67 3.31 -6.93
C THR A 162 14.83 3.91 -8.33
N ILE A 163 15.53 3.20 -9.22
CA ILE A 163 15.68 3.56 -10.63
C ILE A 163 14.31 3.57 -11.31
N ALA A 164 13.50 2.53 -11.11
CA ALA A 164 12.16 2.43 -11.68
C ALA A 164 11.27 3.60 -11.20
N LEU A 165 11.18 3.84 -9.89
CA LEU A 165 10.39 4.95 -9.32
C LEU A 165 10.81 6.32 -9.88
N ARG A 166 12.10 6.53 -10.12
CA ARG A 166 12.62 7.77 -10.73
C ARG A 166 12.29 7.87 -12.21
N PHE A 167 12.32 6.76 -12.95
CA PHE A 167 12.03 6.77 -14.39
C PHE A 167 10.55 6.79 -14.73
N ILE A 168 9.66 6.34 -13.84
CA ILE A 168 8.22 6.35 -14.10
C ILE A 168 7.70 7.74 -14.53
N PRO A 169 7.97 8.85 -13.81
CA PRO A 169 7.56 10.18 -14.25
C PRO A 169 8.10 10.54 -15.63
N THR A 170 9.39 10.30 -15.87
CA THR A 170 10.05 10.60 -17.14
C THR A 170 9.46 9.79 -18.31
N LEU A 171 9.16 8.51 -18.09
CA LEU A 171 8.55 7.65 -19.11
C LEU A 171 7.11 8.07 -19.42
N ILE A 172 6.36 8.54 -18.43
CA ILE A 172 5.00 9.09 -18.65
C ILE A 172 5.07 10.38 -19.48
N GLU A 173 6.02 11.27 -19.19
CA GLU A 173 6.22 12.49 -19.98
C GLU A 173 6.64 12.18 -21.42
N GLU A 174 7.52 11.19 -21.61
CA GLU A 174 7.98 10.73 -22.91
C GLU A 174 6.84 10.08 -23.70
N ALA A 175 6.03 9.24 -23.06
CA ALA A 175 4.82 8.67 -23.65
C ALA A 175 3.83 9.77 -24.08
N ASP A 176 3.59 10.79 -23.25
CA ASP A 176 2.71 11.91 -23.61
C ASP A 176 3.23 12.70 -24.82
N LYS A 177 4.55 12.91 -24.92
CA LYS A 177 5.20 13.55 -26.08
C LYS A 177 5.04 12.72 -27.35
N ILE A 178 5.32 11.41 -27.28
CA ILE A 178 5.19 10.49 -28.43
C ILE A 178 3.72 10.43 -28.86
N MET A 179 2.79 10.31 -27.92
CA MET A 179 1.36 10.27 -28.20
C MET A 179 0.91 11.52 -28.98
N LYS A 180 1.25 12.72 -28.48
CA LYS A 180 0.93 13.98 -29.17
C LYS A 180 1.57 14.09 -30.56
N ALA A 181 2.81 13.62 -30.72
CA ALA A 181 3.49 13.62 -32.01
C ALA A 181 2.83 12.67 -33.02
N GLN A 182 2.38 11.50 -32.57
CA GLN A 182 1.64 10.56 -33.42
C GLN A 182 0.24 11.08 -33.77
N MET A 183 -0.46 11.73 -32.83
CA MET A 183 -1.74 12.40 -33.10
C MET A 183 -1.60 13.49 -34.17
N ALA A 184 -0.53 14.29 -34.12
CA ALA A 184 -0.23 15.29 -35.14
C ALA A 184 0.07 14.68 -36.53
N ARG A 185 0.50 13.41 -36.57
CA ARG A 185 0.71 12.63 -37.80
C ARG A 185 -0.54 11.87 -38.26
N GLY A 186 -1.70 12.12 -37.65
CA GLY A 186 -2.97 11.51 -38.00
C GLY A 186 -3.25 10.16 -37.34
N ALA A 187 -2.47 9.76 -36.33
CA ALA A 187 -2.82 8.58 -35.53
C ALA A 187 -3.99 8.88 -34.60
N ASP A 188 -5.03 8.05 -34.67
CA ASP A 188 -6.18 8.13 -33.79
C ASP A 188 -6.13 7.02 -32.74
N PHE A 189 -6.02 7.42 -31.47
CA PHE A 189 -5.95 6.52 -30.32
C PHE A 189 -7.31 6.33 -29.63
N GLU A 190 -8.28 7.18 -29.95
CA GLU A 190 -9.57 7.25 -29.25
C GLU A 190 -10.72 6.69 -30.08
N SER A 191 -10.67 6.67 -31.41
CA SER A 191 -11.80 6.13 -32.18
C SER A 191 -11.68 4.64 -32.55
N GLY A 192 -12.83 4.00 -32.80
CA GLY A 192 -12.92 2.65 -33.35
C GLY A 192 -12.99 1.50 -32.34
N ASN A 193 -13.00 0.27 -32.88
CA ASN A 193 -13.11 -0.97 -32.09
C ASN A 193 -11.86 -1.20 -31.23
N LEU A 194 -12.01 -1.98 -30.13
CA LEU A 194 -10.92 -2.31 -29.21
C LEU A 194 -9.65 -2.83 -29.93
N PHE A 195 -9.82 -3.64 -30.96
CA PHE A 195 -8.71 -4.16 -31.78
C PHE A 195 -7.99 -3.06 -32.58
N LYS A 196 -8.73 -2.10 -33.15
CA LYS A 196 -8.14 -0.96 -33.87
C LYS A 196 -7.37 -0.05 -32.90
N ARG A 197 -7.94 0.22 -31.72
CA ARG A 197 -7.25 0.97 -30.65
C ARG A 197 -5.98 0.27 -30.17
N ALA A 198 -6.00 -1.05 -29.99
CA ALA A 198 -4.81 -1.81 -29.62
C ALA A 198 -3.71 -1.72 -30.70
N LYS A 199 -4.07 -1.86 -31.98
CA LYS A 199 -3.12 -1.70 -33.09
C LYS A 199 -2.59 -0.26 -33.19
N ALA A 200 -3.43 0.74 -32.89
CA ALA A 200 -3.04 2.14 -32.86
C ALA A 200 -2.02 2.47 -31.75
N MET A 201 -1.86 1.62 -30.73
CA MET A 201 -0.83 1.80 -29.69
C MET A 201 0.58 1.39 -30.14
N VAL A 202 0.74 0.64 -31.24
CA VAL A 202 2.06 0.16 -31.69
C VAL A 202 3.04 1.32 -32.00
N PRO A 203 2.66 2.39 -32.72
CA PRO A 203 3.52 3.56 -32.96
C PRO A 203 3.89 4.36 -31.71
N LEU A 204 3.20 4.13 -30.58
CA LEU A 204 3.55 4.68 -29.26
C LEU A 204 4.57 3.77 -28.55
N LEU A 205 4.25 2.46 -28.48
CA LEU A 205 5.03 1.49 -27.71
C LEU A 205 6.44 1.30 -28.27
N VAL A 206 6.60 1.13 -29.58
CA VAL A 206 7.91 0.83 -30.18
C VAL A 206 8.92 1.96 -29.90
N PRO A 207 8.63 3.25 -30.17
CA PRO A 207 9.56 4.33 -29.83
C PRO A 207 9.83 4.47 -28.32
N LEU A 208 8.82 4.22 -27.49
CA LEU A 208 8.98 4.26 -26.03
C LEU A 208 9.96 3.18 -25.55
N PHE A 209 9.85 1.95 -26.06
CA PHE A 209 10.77 0.86 -25.74
C PHE A 209 12.20 1.16 -26.19
N VAL A 210 12.39 1.62 -27.43
CA VAL A 210 13.72 1.99 -27.94
C VAL A 210 14.35 3.07 -27.05
N SER A 211 13.57 4.08 -26.65
CA SER A 211 14.04 5.16 -25.80
C SER A 211 14.37 4.68 -24.38
N ALA A 212 13.57 3.77 -23.82
CA ALA A 212 13.83 3.14 -22.53
C ALA A 212 15.12 2.32 -22.55
N PHE A 213 15.36 1.51 -23.59
CA PHE A 213 16.62 0.75 -23.73
C PHE A 213 17.83 1.65 -23.88
N ARG A 214 17.73 2.72 -24.69
CA ARG A 214 18.81 3.70 -24.82
C ARG A 214 19.15 4.32 -23.46
N ARG A 215 18.13 4.73 -22.71
CA ARG A 215 18.31 5.33 -21.37
C ARG A 215 18.88 4.34 -20.35
N ALA A 216 18.51 3.07 -20.44
CA ALA A 216 19.11 2.02 -19.61
C ALA A 216 20.61 1.87 -19.91
N GLY A 217 21.01 1.88 -21.19
CA GLY A 217 22.41 1.85 -21.61
C GLY A 217 23.20 3.09 -21.17
N GLU A 218 22.63 4.28 -21.36
CA GLU A 218 23.22 5.55 -20.89
C GLU A 218 23.40 5.55 -19.37
N LEU A 219 22.41 5.06 -18.61
CA LEU A 219 22.49 4.96 -17.15
C LEU A 219 23.57 3.95 -16.73
N ALA A 220 23.63 2.78 -17.35
CA ALA A 220 24.62 1.75 -17.04
C ALA A 220 26.05 2.28 -17.27
N MET A 221 26.33 2.86 -18.43
CA MET A 221 27.64 3.46 -18.72
C MET A 221 27.97 4.60 -17.74
N ALA A 222 27.00 5.44 -17.38
CA ALA A 222 27.20 6.50 -16.40
C ALA A 222 27.47 5.96 -14.99
N MET A 223 26.90 4.82 -14.63
CA MET A 223 27.16 4.14 -13.36
C MET A 223 28.57 3.54 -13.33
N GLU A 224 28.99 2.88 -14.41
CA GLU A 224 30.36 2.34 -14.56
C GLU A 224 31.42 3.45 -14.54
N ALA A 225 31.19 4.56 -15.26
CA ALA A 225 32.07 5.73 -15.25
C ALA A 225 32.20 6.38 -13.85
N ARG A 226 31.21 6.18 -12.97
CA ARG A 226 31.24 6.60 -11.56
C ARG A 226 31.73 5.48 -10.62
N CYS A 227 32.37 4.46 -11.17
CA CYS A 227 32.92 3.31 -10.46
C CYS A 227 31.88 2.58 -9.60
N TYR A 228 30.65 2.42 -10.11
CA TYR A 228 29.60 1.69 -9.42
C TYR A 228 29.75 0.17 -9.64
N HIS A 229 30.29 -0.54 -8.65
CA HIS A 229 30.58 -1.99 -8.71
C HIS A 229 29.72 -2.85 -7.76
N GLY A 230 28.47 -2.46 -7.48
CA GLY A 230 27.57 -3.22 -6.59
C GLY A 230 27.48 -2.66 -5.16
N GLY A 231 27.00 -3.46 -4.20
CA GLY A 231 26.61 -2.99 -2.85
C GLY A 231 27.66 -3.13 -1.75
N GLU A 232 28.66 -4.00 -1.91
CA GLU A 232 29.64 -4.27 -0.84
C GLU A 232 30.57 -3.09 -0.58
N GLY A 233 30.84 -2.79 0.70
CA GLY A 233 31.75 -1.72 1.12
C GLY A 233 31.25 -0.29 0.88
N ARG A 234 30.02 -0.07 0.40
CA ARG A 234 29.50 1.27 0.10
C ARG A 234 28.90 1.99 1.31
N THR A 235 29.15 3.30 1.37
CA THR A 235 28.48 4.22 2.30
C THR A 235 27.17 4.72 1.73
N ARG A 236 26.15 4.91 2.59
CA ARG A 236 24.85 5.48 2.19
C ARG A 236 24.78 6.97 2.47
N MET A 237 24.31 7.73 1.47
CA MET A 237 24.03 9.16 1.61
C MET A 237 22.83 9.41 2.54
N ARG A 238 21.77 8.61 2.42
CA ARG A 238 20.59 8.68 3.28
C ARG A 238 20.60 7.50 4.24
N VAL A 239 20.93 7.76 5.50
CA VAL A 239 20.94 6.75 6.55
C VAL A 239 19.65 6.84 7.37
N LEU A 240 18.96 5.70 7.51
CA LEU A 240 17.79 5.57 8.38
C LEU A 240 18.24 5.56 9.84
N ARG A 241 17.87 6.60 10.60
CA ARG A 241 18.23 6.76 12.01
C ARG A 241 17.02 6.45 12.88
N PHE A 242 17.19 5.48 13.78
CA PHE A 242 16.19 5.15 14.77
C PHE A 242 16.16 6.23 15.85
N THR A 243 14.99 6.82 16.10
CA THR A 243 14.82 7.90 17.08
C THR A 243 14.04 7.41 18.30
N ARG A 244 14.04 8.18 19.38
CA ARG A 244 13.23 7.86 20.59
C ARG A 244 11.73 7.76 20.27
N ASN A 245 11.26 8.53 19.28
CA ASN A 245 9.87 8.46 18.84
C ASN A 245 9.52 7.11 18.22
N ASP A 246 10.47 6.47 17.52
CA ASP A 246 10.30 5.12 16.99
C ASP A 246 10.17 4.09 18.11
N LEU A 247 10.94 4.24 19.19
CA LEU A 247 10.83 3.38 20.37
C LEU A 247 9.47 3.54 21.04
N TYR A 248 9.03 4.77 21.30
CA TYR A 248 7.71 5.01 21.90
C TYR A 248 6.58 4.46 21.03
N ALA A 249 6.66 4.66 19.70
CA ALA A 249 5.68 4.12 18.77
C ALA A 249 5.65 2.59 18.83
N ALA A 250 6.81 1.92 18.80
CA ALA A 250 6.89 0.47 18.92
C ALA A 250 6.31 -0.05 20.23
N LEU A 251 6.63 0.58 21.37
CA LEU A 251 6.09 0.20 22.68
C LEU A 251 4.57 0.32 22.73
N ILE A 252 4.01 1.43 22.23
CA ILE A 252 2.56 1.65 22.18
C ILE A 252 1.87 0.59 21.31
N SER A 253 2.42 0.28 20.15
CA SER A 253 1.84 -0.72 19.24
C SER A 253 1.89 -2.13 19.81
N VAL A 254 3.00 -2.52 20.45
CA VAL A 254 3.12 -3.82 21.13
C VAL A 254 2.19 -3.89 22.34
N ALA A 255 2.10 -2.84 23.15
CA ALA A 255 1.16 -2.79 24.27
C ALA A 255 -0.29 -2.94 23.80
N ALA A 256 -0.69 -2.23 22.74
CA ALA A 256 -2.03 -2.35 22.16
C ALA A 256 -2.32 -3.76 21.62
N LEU A 257 -1.33 -4.43 21.02
CA LEU A 257 -1.45 -5.82 20.57
C LEU A 257 -1.66 -6.77 21.76
N VAL A 258 -0.83 -6.65 22.80
CA VAL A 258 -0.93 -7.48 24.01
C VAL A 258 -2.29 -7.27 24.69
N ILE A 259 -2.76 -6.04 24.81
CA ILE A 259 -4.09 -5.73 25.37
C ILE A 259 -5.18 -6.40 24.52
N THR A 260 -5.09 -6.32 23.19
CA THR A 260 -6.06 -6.98 22.29
C THR A 260 -6.09 -8.49 22.51
N ILE A 261 -4.92 -9.13 22.65
CA ILE A 261 -4.83 -10.57 22.89
C ILE A 261 -5.37 -10.95 24.28
N LEU A 262 -5.05 -10.17 25.32
CA LEU A 262 -5.53 -10.42 26.68
C LEU A 262 -7.05 -10.26 26.76
N CYS A 263 -7.61 -9.17 26.22
CA CYS A 263 -9.06 -8.97 26.15
C CYS A 263 -9.73 -10.08 25.32
N GLY A 264 -9.09 -10.52 24.22
CA GLY A 264 -9.57 -11.62 23.41
C GLY A 264 -9.56 -12.97 24.14
N LYS A 265 -8.60 -13.22 25.04
CA LYS A 265 -8.53 -14.48 25.83
C LYS A 265 -9.43 -14.48 27.07
N TRP A 266 -9.62 -13.32 27.70
CA TRP A 266 -10.42 -13.21 28.92
C TRP A 266 -11.93 -13.13 28.66
N PHE A 267 -12.34 -12.78 27.44
CA PHE A 267 -13.75 -12.58 27.05
C PHE A 267 -14.16 -13.36 25.78
N ALA A 268 -13.39 -14.38 25.39
CA ALA A 268 -13.83 -15.41 24.44
C ALA A 268 -14.41 -16.60 25.21
#